data_AF-A0A1J5SU25-F1
#
_entry.id   AF-A0A1J5SU25-F1
#
_cell.length_a   1.000
_cell.length_b   1.000
_cell.length_c   1.000
_cell.angle_alpha   90.00
_cell.angle_beta   90.00
_cell.angle_gamma   90.00
#
_symmetry.space_group_name_H-M   'P 1'
#
loop_
_entity.id
_entity.type
_entity.pdbx_description
1 polymer ?
#
loop_
_entity_poly.entity_id
_entity_poly.type
_entity_poly.pdbx_seq_one_letter_code
_entity_poly.pdbx_strand_id
1 'polypeptide(L)'
;MKKLLLSLSLLISCVAFSQPQKGLGNLQGLKIAYMTRQLNLSSEEAEKFWPVYYNYTDDMTEARKEMKDDVIGLDEKLLALKKRYWVEFKKVLGTDERVNKGFLAEREFGNFIRTEMEKRQRLREQRQLNKQR
;
A
#
# COMPACT_ATOMS: atom_id res chain seq x y z
N MET A 1 -17.86 -15.76 -53.70
CA MET A 1 -17.31 -16.59 -52.61
C MET A 1 -15.79 -16.49 -52.65
N LYS A 2 -15.11 -16.35 -51.50
CA LYS A 2 -13.64 -16.21 -51.31
C LYS A 2 -13.03 -14.79 -51.34
N LYS A 3 -13.60 -13.80 -50.64
CA LYS A 3 -12.84 -12.60 -50.17
C LYS A 3 -13.27 -12.09 -48.78
N LEU A 4 -13.93 -12.94 -47.99
CA LEU A 4 -14.53 -12.57 -46.69
C LEU A 4 -14.00 -13.43 -45.52
N LEU A 5 -12.81 -14.01 -45.67
CA LEU A 5 -12.22 -14.95 -44.69
C LEU A 5 -10.79 -14.59 -44.26
N LEU A 6 -10.34 -13.36 -44.46
CA LEU A 6 -8.96 -12.94 -44.13
C LEU A 6 -8.86 -11.66 -43.31
N SER A 7 -9.94 -11.22 -42.65
CA SER A 7 -9.93 -10.06 -41.74
C SER A 7 -10.30 -10.39 -40.29
N LEU A 8 -10.38 -11.69 -39.93
CA LEU A 8 -10.87 -12.14 -38.60
C LEU A 8 -9.76 -12.53 -37.60
N SER A 9 -8.47 -12.39 -37.91
CA SER A 9 -7.41 -13.01 -37.09
C SER A 9 -6.32 -12.09 -36.52
N LEU A 10 -6.45 -10.76 -36.58
CA LEU A 10 -5.33 -9.88 -36.19
C LEU A 10 -5.71 -8.65 -35.36
N LEU A 11 -6.44 -8.86 -34.26
CA LEU A 11 -6.51 -7.91 -33.14
C LEU A 11 -6.43 -8.64 -31.79
N ILE A 12 -5.68 -9.75 -31.76
CA ILE A 12 -5.08 -10.29 -30.54
C ILE A 12 -3.65 -9.76 -30.54
N SER A 13 -3.43 -8.60 -29.93
CA SER A 13 -2.09 -8.18 -29.50
C SER A 13 -2.23 -7.34 -28.24
N CYS A 14 -1.97 -8.03 -27.12
CA CYS A 14 -1.42 -7.46 -25.90
C CYS A 14 -2.22 -6.37 -25.19
N VAL A 15 -3.38 -6.74 -24.63
CA VAL A 15 -3.65 -6.35 -23.24
C VAL A 15 -2.81 -7.22 -22.32
N ALA A 16 -1.52 -6.89 -22.23
CA ALA A 16 -0.65 -7.39 -21.17
C ALA A 16 -1.07 -6.74 -19.85
N PHE A 17 -2.22 -7.14 -19.31
CA PHE A 17 -2.49 -6.95 -17.90
C PHE A 17 -1.50 -7.83 -17.15
N SER A 18 -0.45 -7.23 -16.63
CA SER A 18 0.42 -7.86 -15.65
C SER A 18 -0.47 -8.38 -14.52
N GLN A 19 -0.61 -9.71 -14.40
CA GLN A 19 -1.31 -10.28 -13.26
C GLN A 19 -0.57 -9.88 -11.99
N PRO A 20 -1.20 -9.19 -11.03
CA PRO A 20 -0.54 -8.88 -9.79
C PRO A 20 -0.25 -10.21 -9.09
N GLN A 21 1.02 -10.41 -8.80
CA GLN A 21 1.58 -11.58 -8.12
C GLN A 21 0.65 -11.98 -6.95
N LYS A 22 0.12 -13.21 -7.01
CA LYS A 22 -0.98 -13.80 -6.19
C LYS A 22 -0.89 -13.65 -4.65
N GLY A 23 0.14 -13.01 -4.11
CA GLY A 23 0.31 -12.74 -2.68
C GLY A 23 0.28 -11.26 -2.26
N LEU A 24 0.52 -10.31 -3.17
CA LEU A 24 0.66 -8.87 -2.87
C LEU A 24 -0.44 -8.00 -3.49
N GLY A 25 -1.10 -8.47 -4.55
CA GLY A 25 -2.11 -7.70 -5.30
C GLY A 25 -3.31 -7.23 -4.47
N ASN A 26 -3.66 -7.93 -3.39
CA ASN A 26 -4.78 -7.55 -2.53
C ASN A 26 -4.37 -6.65 -1.36
N LEU A 27 -3.08 -6.37 -1.16
CA LEU A 27 -2.64 -5.62 0.02
C LEU A 27 -2.99 -4.14 -0.09
N GLN A 28 -2.79 -3.54 -1.26
CA GLN A 28 -3.14 -2.14 -1.52
C GLN A 28 -4.66 -1.94 -1.42
N GLY A 29 -5.46 -2.82 -2.03
CA GLY A 29 -6.92 -2.77 -1.92
C GLY A 29 -7.40 -2.92 -0.48
N LEU A 30 -6.81 -3.85 0.29
CA LEU A 30 -7.11 -4.02 1.72
C LEU A 30 -6.75 -2.76 2.52
N LYS A 31 -5.59 -2.15 2.22
CA LYS A 31 -5.14 -0.91 2.86
C LYS A 31 -6.10 0.23 2.56
N ILE A 32 -6.50 0.39 1.31
CA ILE A 32 -7.48 1.39 0.88
C ILE A 32 -8.79 1.22 1.63
N ALA A 33 -9.36 0.01 1.62
CA ALA A 33 -10.60 -0.28 2.31
C ALA A 33 -10.50 -0.03 3.83
N TYR A 34 -9.39 -0.44 4.45
CA TYR A 34 -9.14 -0.27 5.87
C TYR A 34 -9.02 1.21 6.26
N MET A 35 -8.20 1.99 5.55
CA MET A 35 -7.99 3.41 5.84
C MET A 35 -9.26 4.23 5.61
N THR A 36 -9.96 4.01 4.49
CA THR A 36 -11.24 4.68 4.20
C THR A 36 -12.26 4.44 5.30
N ARG A 37 -12.38 3.19 5.77
CA ARG A 37 -13.28 2.84 6.88
C ARG A 37 -12.85 3.48 8.20
N GLN A 38 -11.56 3.44 8.51
CA GLN A 38 -11.06 3.93 9.79
C GLN A 38 -11.16 5.45 9.90
N LEU A 39 -10.96 6.18 8.79
CA LEU A 39 -11.06 7.64 8.74
C LEU A 39 -12.47 8.15 8.42
N ASN A 40 -13.39 7.24 8.05
CA ASN A 40 -14.72 7.56 7.57
C ASN A 40 -14.68 8.63 6.47
N LEU A 41 -13.85 8.40 5.44
CA LEU A 41 -13.64 9.37 4.36
C LEU A 41 -14.93 9.50 3.53
N SER A 42 -15.35 10.75 3.28
CA SER A 42 -16.32 11.02 2.21
C SER A 42 -15.67 10.77 0.84
N SER A 43 -16.47 10.71 -0.23
CA SER A 43 -15.96 10.60 -1.59
C SER A 43 -15.00 11.75 -1.92
N GLU A 44 -15.37 12.98 -1.55
CA GLU A 44 -14.58 14.19 -1.80
C GLU A 44 -13.30 14.22 -0.96
N GLU A 45 -13.35 13.76 0.29
CA GLU A 45 -12.16 13.62 1.13
C GLU A 45 -11.23 12.55 0.57
N ALA A 46 -11.76 11.39 0.15
CA ALA A 46 -10.98 10.29 -0.39
C ALA A 46 -10.20 10.69 -1.66
N GLU A 47 -10.86 11.40 -2.58
CA GLU A 47 -10.23 11.91 -3.81
C GLU A 47 -9.00 12.80 -3.51
N LYS A 48 -9.06 13.60 -2.44
CA LYS A 48 -7.96 14.47 -2.01
C LYS A 48 -6.94 13.77 -1.12
N PHE A 49 -7.38 12.79 -0.32
CA PHE A 49 -6.56 12.09 0.66
C PHE A 49 -5.54 11.18 -0.02
N TRP A 50 -5.96 10.38 -1.00
CA TRP A 50 -5.12 9.35 -1.60
C TRP A 50 -3.85 9.89 -2.27
N PRO A 51 -3.89 10.98 -3.07
CA PRO A 51 -2.68 11.58 -3.62
C PRO A 51 -1.66 12.00 -2.54
N VAL A 52 -2.13 12.65 -1.47
CA VAL A 52 -1.28 13.07 -0.34
C VAL A 52 -0.69 11.85 0.36
N TYR A 53 -1.51 10.83 0.56
CA TYR A 53 -1.11 9.59 1.20
C TYR A 53 -0.05 8.83 0.40
N TYR A 54 -0.17 8.75 -0.92
CA TYR A 54 0.81 8.06 -1.76
C TYR A 54 2.15 8.78 -1.74
N ASN A 55 2.16 10.11 -1.86
CA ASN A 55 3.38 10.91 -1.72
C ASN A 55 4.03 10.69 -0.34
N TYR A 56 3.23 10.66 0.74
CA TYR A 56 3.73 10.32 2.06
C TYR A 56 4.39 8.94 2.09
N THR A 57 3.75 7.92 1.53
CA THR A 57 4.33 6.57 1.55
C THR A 57 5.61 6.46 0.72
N ASP A 58 5.69 7.18 -0.40
CA ASP A 58 6.86 7.20 -1.28
C ASP A 58 8.03 7.90 -0.60
N ASP A 59 7.83 9.10 -0.06
CA ASP A 59 8.86 9.86 0.67
C ASP A 59 9.39 9.07 1.88
N MET A 60 8.49 8.41 2.62
CA MET A 60 8.86 7.57 3.77
C MET A 60 9.65 6.33 3.33
N THR A 61 9.38 5.81 2.13
CA THR A 61 10.10 4.66 1.59
C THR A 61 11.47 5.08 1.07
N GLU A 62 11.56 6.21 0.40
CA GLU A 62 12.81 6.81 -0.07
C GLU A 62 13.73 7.16 1.09
N ALA A 63 13.23 7.82 2.14
CA ALA A 63 14.02 8.15 3.33
C ALA A 63 14.65 6.91 3.97
N ARG A 64 13.90 5.80 4.07
CA ARG A 64 14.43 4.52 4.60
C ARG A 64 15.49 3.89 3.69
N LYS A 65 15.40 4.09 2.37
CA LYS A 65 16.39 3.58 1.42
C LYS A 65 17.68 4.37 1.49
N GLU A 66 17.57 5.70 1.54
CA GLU A 66 18.71 6.61 1.57
C GLU A 66 19.50 6.52 2.87
N MET A 67 18.81 6.40 4.01
CA MET A 67 19.42 6.45 5.34
C MET A 67 19.45 5.08 6.02
N LYS A 68 19.61 4.00 5.26
CA LYS A 68 19.50 2.61 5.76
C LYS A 68 20.44 2.28 6.93
N ASP A 69 21.63 2.91 6.97
CA ASP A 69 22.68 2.66 7.95
C ASP A 69 22.81 3.77 9.01
N ASP A 70 22.06 4.88 8.85
CA ASP A 70 22.07 6.04 9.76
C ASP A 70 20.73 6.11 10.52
N VAL A 71 20.68 5.47 11.68
CA VAL A 71 19.46 5.35 12.48
C VAL A 71 18.95 6.71 12.96
N ILE A 72 19.84 7.57 13.46
CA ILE A 72 19.46 8.86 14.04
C ILE A 72 19.03 9.85 12.95
N GLY A 73 19.80 9.92 11.86
CA GLY A 73 19.43 10.76 10.72
C GLY A 73 18.13 10.30 10.06
N LEU A 74 17.90 8.99 9.97
CA LEU A 74 16.64 8.44 9.50
C LEU A 74 15.49 8.91 10.39
N ASP A 75 15.59 8.75 11.72
CA ASP A 75 14.54 9.16 12.65
C ASP A 75 14.21 10.65 12.55
N GLU A 76 15.22 11.50 12.41
CA GLU A 76 15.04 12.94 12.18
C GLU A 76 14.28 13.20 10.88
N LYS A 77 14.71 12.58 9.76
CA LYS A 77 14.08 12.76 8.45
C LYS A 77 12.64 12.26 8.44
N LEU A 78 12.37 11.10 9.02
CA LEU A 78 11.02 10.55 9.13
C LEU A 78 10.11 11.45 9.99
N LEU A 79 10.64 12.03 11.07
CA LEU A 79 9.88 12.98 11.89
C LEU A 79 9.55 14.26 11.11
N ALA A 80 10.52 14.79 10.35
CA ALA A 80 10.30 15.97 9.50
C ALA A 80 9.22 15.70 8.43
N LEU A 81 9.26 14.53 7.77
CA LEU A 81 8.24 14.10 6.83
C LEU A 81 6.86 13.99 7.51
N LYS A 82 6.78 13.32 8.67
CA LYS A 82 5.52 13.23 9.42
C LYS A 82 4.94 14.61 9.76
N LYS A 83 5.77 15.56 10.19
CA LYS A 83 5.33 16.94 10.47
C LYS A 83 4.82 17.65 9.21
N ARG A 84 5.48 17.48 8.06
CA ARG A 84 5.02 18.04 6.78
C ARG A 84 3.67 17.46 6.37
N TYR A 85 3.56 16.14 6.32
CA TYR A 85 2.34 15.46 5.90
C TYR A 85 1.21 15.61 6.91
N TRP A 86 1.50 15.84 8.19
CA TRP A 86 0.50 16.24 9.16
C TRP A 86 -0.30 17.45 8.68
N VAL A 87 0.39 18.49 8.21
CA VAL A 87 -0.24 19.72 7.70
C VAL A 87 -1.09 19.41 6.47
N GLU A 88 -0.59 18.61 5.53
CA GLU A 88 -1.31 18.24 4.32
C GLU A 88 -2.55 17.38 4.61
N PHE A 89 -2.43 16.39 5.49
CA PHE A 89 -3.57 15.60 5.94
C PHE A 89 -4.60 16.46 6.69
N LYS A 90 -4.17 17.46 7.47
CA LYS A 90 -5.09 18.38 8.16
C LYS A 90 -5.94 19.19 7.18
N LYS A 91 -5.39 19.58 6.03
CA LYS A 91 -6.17 20.26 4.96
C LYS A 91 -7.30 19.39 4.40
N VAL A 92 -7.14 18.07 4.43
CA VAL A 92 -8.13 17.11 3.91
C VAL A 92 -9.09 16.64 5.01
N LEU A 93 -8.56 16.29 6.18
CA LEU A 93 -9.32 15.66 7.26
C LEU A 93 -9.93 16.66 8.26
N GLY A 94 -9.51 17.92 8.21
CA GLY A 94 -10.05 19.03 8.98
C GLY A 94 -9.58 19.12 10.44
N THR A 95 -9.39 17.99 11.14
CA THR A 95 -9.10 17.98 12.58
C THR A 95 -7.82 17.23 12.93
N ASP A 96 -7.13 17.68 13.98
CA ASP A 96 -5.92 17.04 14.49
C ASP A 96 -6.19 15.60 14.98
N GLU A 97 -7.38 15.36 15.54
CA GLU A 97 -7.81 14.02 15.95
C GLU A 97 -7.86 13.05 14.76
N ARG A 98 -8.46 13.47 13.63
CA ARG A 98 -8.56 12.62 12.44
C ARG A 98 -7.21 12.37 11.79
N VAL A 99 -6.32 13.38 11.78
CA VAL A 99 -4.95 13.20 11.30
C VAL A 99 -4.19 12.20 12.18
N ASN A 100 -4.28 12.33 13.51
CA ASN A 100 -3.71 11.35 14.45
C ASN A 100 -4.25 9.96 14.18
N LYS A 101 -5.57 9.83 14.02
CA LYS A 101 -6.24 8.56 13.69
C LYS A 101 -5.69 7.95 12.41
N GLY A 102 -5.38 8.76 11.40
CA GLY A 102 -4.77 8.31 10.14
C GLY A 102 -3.38 7.70 10.36
N PHE A 103 -2.50 8.38 11.09
CA PHE A 103 -1.18 7.84 11.41
C PHE A 103 -1.24 6.59 12.29
N LEU A 104 -2.19 6.53 13.24
CA LEU A 104 -2.42 5.35 14.07
C LEU A 104 -2.89 4.16 13.23
N ALA A 105 -3.88 4.37 12.36
CA ALA A 105 -4.41 3.36 11.45
C ALA A 105 -3.31 2.78 10.55
N GLU A 106 -2.46 3.63 9.98
CA GLU A 106 -1.32 3.20 9.17
C GLU A 106 -0.37 2.28 9.93
N ARG A 107 -0.04 2.65 11.17
CA ARG A 107 0.83 1.86 12.05
C ARG A 107 0.19 0.52 12.41
N GLU A 108 -1.08 0.52 12.76
CA GLU A 108 -1.84 -0.68 13.10
C GLU A 108 -1.94 -1.64 11.91
N PHE A 109 -2.22 -1.12 10.72
CA PHE A 109 -2.22 -1.90 9.50
C PHE A 109 -0.85 -2.54 9.24
N GLY A 110 0.24 -1.77 9.32
CA GLY A 110 1.59 -2.30 9.15
C GLY A 110 1.93 -3.43 10.15
N ASN A 111 1.54 -3.26 11.42
CA ASN A 111 1.73 -4.28 12.46
C ASN A 111 0.91 -5.54 12.20
N PHE A 112 -0.34 -5.37 11.76
CA PHE A 112 -1.21 -6.47 11.37
C PHE A 112 -0.59 -7.29 10.23
N ILE A 113 -0.11 -6.62 9.18
CA ILE A 113 0.51 -7.28 8.04
C ILE A 113 1.77 -8.02 8.44
N ARG A 114 2.63 -7.42 9.26
CA ARG A 114 3.83 -8.10 9.77
C ARG A 114 3.47 -9.39 10.51
N THR A 115 2.56 -9.30 11.48
CA THR A 115 2.09 -10.44 12.28
C THR A 115 1.52 -11.55 11.39
N GLU A 116 0.68 -11.19 10.42
CA GLU A 116 0.07 -12.16 9.51
C GLU A 116 1.11 -12.82 8.58
N MET A 117 2.11 -12.06 8.12
CA MET A 117 3.20 -12.60 7.30
C MET A 117 4.08 -13.58 8.07
N GLU A 118 4.43 -13.27 9.32
CA GLU A 118 5.17 -14.17 10.22
C GLU A 118 4.39 -15.47 10.48
N LYS A 119 3.07 -15.37 10.70
CA LYS A 119 2.21 -16.54 10.87
C LYS A 119 2.20 -17.43 9.62
N ARG A 120 2.04 -16.83 8.43
CA ARG A 120 2.07 -17.56 7.14
C ARG A 120 3.42 -18.22 6.89
N GLN A 121 4.51 -17.58 7.30
CA GLN A 121 5.85 -18.11 7.17
C GLN A 121 6.02 -19.38 8.04
N ARG A 122 5.69 -19.29 9.34
CA ARG A 122 5.75 -20.43 10.26
C ARG A 122 4.91 -21.62 9.79
N LEU A 123 3.69 -21.39 9.30
CA LEU A 123 2.84 -22.45 8.76
C LEU A 123 3.45 -23.13 7.54
N ARG A 124 4.17 -22.40 6.68
CA ARG A 124 4.87 -22.96 5.52
C ARG A 124 6.03 -23.86 5.96
N GLU A 125 6.82 -23.40 6.91
CA GLU A 125 7.94 -24.17 7.49
C GLU A 125 7.44 -25.47 8.14
N GLN A 126 6.38 -25.39 8.95
CA GLN A 126 5.79 -26.58 9.59
C GLN A 126 5.26 -27.59 8.57
N ARG A 127 4.62 -27.13 7.48
CA ARG A 127 4.16 -28.01 6.40
C ARG A 127 5.31 -28.69 5.66
N GLN A 128 6.45 -28.02 5.51
CA GLN A 128 7.64 -28.60 4.90
C GLN A 128 8.25 -29.68 5.80
N LEU A 129 8.37 -29.41 7.11
CA LEU A 129 8.85 -30.38 8.10
C LEU A 129 7.96 -31.64 8.16
N ASN A 130 6.63 -31.46 8.11
CA ASN A 130 5.68 -32.58 8.15
C ASN A 130 5.71 -33.44 6.88
N LYS A 131 6.25 -32.95 5.75
CA LYS A 131 6.40 -33.75 4.52
C LYS A 131 7.69 -34.58 4.49
N GLN A 132 8.63 -34.30 5.41
CA GLN A 132 9.93 -34.97 5.50
C GLN A 132 9.94 -36.09 6.55
N ARG A 133 8.82 -36.29 7.26
CA ARG A 133 8.58 -37.37 8.22
C ARG A 133 7.65 -38.39 7.59
#